data_AF-A0A0R3E6P9-F1
#
_entry.id   AF-A0A0R3E6P9-F1
#
_cell.length_a   1.000
_cell.length_b   1.000
_cell.length_c   1.000
_cell.angle_alpha   90.00
_cell.angle_beta   90.00
_cell.angle_gamma   90.00
#
_symmetry.space_group_name_H-M   'P 1'
#
loop_
_entity.id
_entity.type
_entity.pdbx_description
1 polymer ?
#
loop_
_entity_poly.entity_id
_entity_poly.type
_entity_poly.pdbx_seq_one_letter_code
_entity_poly.pdbx_strand_id
1 'polypeptide(L)'
;MFDTTFAPAPGTASQRELEPLREAGAFDALVREIGEDGASEVRTVFWRETIARLKLFRTLALDQHRARIGREAHSLKSTARTFGYVRLASLASLLESTADALGAAEFDDLLQQLDAAFADAKAQESRD
;
A
#
# COMPACT_ATOMS: atom_id res chain seq x y z
N MET A 1 4.14 -29.01 -17.04
CA MET A 1 3.18 -28.02 -17.54
C MET A 1 2.09 -27.91 -16.49
N PHE A 2 2.21 -26.94 -15.58
CA PHE A 2 1.12 -26.58 -14.67
C PHE A 2 0.80 -25.13 -14.98
N ASP A 3 -0.29 -24.94 -15.73
CA ASP A 3 -0.95 -23.67 -15.90
C ASP A 3 -1.77 -23.44 -14.63
N THR A 4 -1.18 -22.74 -13.66
CA THR A 4 -1.91 -22.24 -12.51
C THR A 4 -2.24 -20.79 -12.83
N THR A 5 -3.30 -20.58 -13.60
CA THR A 5 -4.00 -19.30 -13.63
C THR A 5 -4.43 -18.99 -12.19
N PHE A 6 -3.69 -18.12 -11.51
CA PHE A 6 -4.08 -17.57 -10.21
C PHE A 6 -5.14 -16.51 -10.45
N ALA A 7 -6.34 -16.94 -10.82
CA ALA A 7 -7.49 -16.06 -10.81
C ALA A 7 -7.65 -15.55 -9.37
N PRO A 8 -7.64 -14.23 -9.11
CA PRO A 8 -7.93 -13.72 -7.79
C PRO A 8 -9.34 -14.21 -7.44
N ALA A 9 -9.46 -15.02 -6.39
CA ALA A 9 -10.75 -15.50 -5.93
C ALA A 9 -11.66 -14.28 -5.71
N PRO A 10 -12.88 -14.25 -6.29
CA PRO A 10 -13.75 -13.06 -6.30
C PRO A 10 -14.14 -12.54 -4.90
N GLY A 11 -13.82 -13.29 -3.82
CA GLY A 11 -14.00 -12.84 -2.44
C GLY A 11 -12.92 -11.90 -1.90
N THR A 12 -11.69 -11.93 -2.41
CA THR A 12 -10.56 -11.17 -1.81
C THR A 12 -10.53 -9.69 -2.20
N ALA A 13 -11.12 -9.32 -3.34
CA ALA A 13 -11.29 -7.93 -3.73
C ALA A 13 -12.36 -7.24 -2.87
N SER A 14 -13.55 -7.86 -2.74
CA SER A 14 -14.63 -7.32 -1.90
C SER A 14 -14.30 -7.28 -0.41
N GLN A 15 -13.45 -8.18 0.10
CA GLN A 15 -12.99 -8.09 1.49
C GLN A 15 -12.10 -6.86 1.74
N ARG A 16 -11.26 -6.46 0.78
CA ARG A 16 -10.39 -5.28 0.89
C ARG A 16 -11.13 -3.94 0.71
N GLU A 17 -12.29 -3.96 0.06
CA GLU A 17 -13.20 -2.81 0.02
C GLU A 17 -13.88 -2.54 1.36
N LEU A 18 -14.05 -3.59 2.17
CA LEU A 18 -14.61 -3.52 3.52
C LEU A 18 -13.54 -3.27 4.60
N GLU A 19 -12.25 -3.35 4.27
CA GLU A 19 -11.17 -3.03 5.20
C GLU A 19 -11.22 -1.54 5.57
N PRO A 20 -11.00 -1.20 6.86
CA PRO A 20 -10.85 0.19 7.24
C PRO A 20 -9.65 0.79 6.51
N LEU A 21 -9.76 2.04 6.09
CA LEU A 21 -8.64 2.76 5.48
C LEU A 21 -7.46 2.88 6.45
N ARG A 22 -7.77 3.11 7.73
CA ARG A 22 -6.84 3.36 8.83
C ARG A 22 -7.31 2.67 10.11
N GLU A 23 -6.36 2.21 10.92
CA GLU A 23 -6.61 1.76 12.28
C GLU A 23 -6.94 2.95 13.18
N ALA A 24 -8.03 2.83 13.94
CA ALA A 24 -8.47 3.88 14.85
C ALA A 24 -7.45 4.08 15.98
N GLY A 25 -7.04 5.32 16.21
CA GLY A 25 -6.08 5.67 17.27
C GLY A 25 -4.62 5.33 16.98
N ALA A 26 -4.27 4.84 15.78
CA ALA A 26 -2.87 4.57 15.41
C ALA A 26 -2.01 5.84 15.46
N PHE A 27 -2.56 6.97 15.02
CA PHE A 27 -1.86 8.26 15.14
C PHE A 27 -1.75 8.71 16.60
N ASP A 28 -2.81 8.58 17.41
CA ASP A 28 -2.76 8.91 18.85
C ASP A 28 -1.72 8.08 19.60
N ALA A 29 -1.56 6.80 19.24
CA ALA A 29 -0.53 5.94 19.79
C ALA A 29 0.87 6.46 19.46
N LEU A 30 1.09 6.88 18.20
CA LEU A 30 2.35 7.49 17.77
C LEU A 30 2.61 8.82 18.50
N VAL A 31 1.60 9.67 18.65
CA VAL A 31 1.67 10.94 19.40
C VAL A 31 2.06 10.70 20.86
N ARG A 32 1.51 9.66 21.50
CA ARG A 32 1.89 9.30 22.88
C ARG A 32 3.34 8.84 23.01
N GLU A 33 3.91 8.25 21.96
CA GLU A 33 5.28 7.71 21.98
C GLU A 33 6.33 8.80 21.71
N ILE A 34 6.12 9.63 20.69
CA ILE A 34 7.14 10.59 20.20
C ILE A 34 6.71 12.06 20.22
N GLY A 35 5.53 12.35 20.78
CA GLY A 35 4.94 13.69 20.81
C GLY A 35 4.26 14.07 19.48
N GLU A 36 3.38 15.07 19.53
CA GLU A 36 2.59 15.52 18.37
C GLU A 36 3.48 16.02 17.22
N ASP A 37 4.48 16.84 17.54
CA ASP A 37 5.41 17.41 16.55
C ASP A 37 6.20 16.30 15.85
N GLY A 38 6.74 15.36 16.64
CA GLY A 38 7.47 14.20 16.12
C GLY A 38 6.59 13.32 15.25
N ALA A 39 5.38 12.99 15.72
CA ALA A 39 4.41 12.19 14.99
C ALA A 39 4.00 12.84 13.65
N SER A 40 3.77 14.15 13.66
CA SER A 40 3.44 14.92 12.46
C SER A 40 4.61 15.01 11.47
N GLU A 41 5.84 15.12 11.94
CA GLU A 41 7.04 15.12 11.10
C GLU A 41 7.23 13.76 10.41
N VAL A 42 7.27 12.66 11.17
CA VAL A 42 7.49 11.33 10.60
C VAL A 42 6.37 10.91 9.65
N ARG A 43 5.13 11.33 9.92
CA ARG A 43 4.00 11.12 9.02
C ARG A 43 4.15 11.91 7.72
N THR A 44 4.61 13.15 7.79
CA THR A 44 4.89 13.97 6.60
C THR A 44 5.96 13.32 5.72
N VAL A 45 7.01 12.77 6.34
CA VAL A 45 8.04 12.00 5.63
C VAL A 45 7.43 10.76 4.97
N PHE A 46 6.63 9.99 5.71
CA PHE A 46 5.93 8.82 5.18
C PHE A 46 5.09 9.14 3.94
N TRP A 47 4.35 10.25 3.95
CA TRP A 47 3.60 10.74 2.79
C TRP A 47 4.46 11.04 1.57
N ARG A 48 5.59 11.74 1.78
CA ARG A 48 6.52 12.05 0.68
C ARG A 48 7.14 10.79 0.10
N GLU A 49 7.57 9.87 0.95
CA GLU A 49 8.18 8.60 0.53
C GLU A 49 7.18 7.71 -0.21
N THR A 50 5.94 7.63 0.27
CA THR A 50 4.89 6.84 -0.37
C THR A 50 4.58 7.40 -1.76
N ILE A 51 4.46 8.72 -1.92
CA ILE A 51 4.29 9.33 -3.24
C ILE A 51 5.46 8.99 -4.18
N ALA A 52 6.70 9.06 -3.68
CA ALA A 52 7.87 8.72 -4.47
C ALA A 52 7.86 7.24 -4.91
N ARG A 53 7.43 6.33 -4.02
CA ARG A 53 7.28 4.90 -4.30
C ARG A 53 6.19 4.61 -5.34
N LEU A 54 5.02 5.22 -5.21
CA LEU A 54 3.92 5.07 -6.16
C LEU A 54 4.30 5.58 -7.55
N LYS A 55 5.10 6.66 -7.62
CA LYS A 55 5.70 7.12 -8.88
C LYS A 55 6.73 6.13 -9.42
N LEU A 56 7.60 5.59 -8.56
CA LEU A 56 8.60 4.60 -8.95
C LEU A 56 7.93 3.38 -9.59
N PHE A 57 6.90 2.80 -8.99
CA PHE A 57 6.22 1.62 -9.56
C PHE A 57 5.77 1.83 -11.01
N ARG A 58 5.23 3.02 -11.33
CA ARG A 58 4.80 3.37 -12.69
C ARG A 58 5.93 3.50 -13.71
N THR A 59 7.17 3.69 -13.23
CA THR A 59 8.35 3.76 -14.12
C THR A 59 8.98 2.40 -14.37
N LEU A 60 8.61 1.36 -13.61
CA LEU A 60 9.19 0.04 -13.72
C LEU A 60 8.42 -0.78 -14.76
N ALA A 61 9.15 -1.33 -15.74
CA ALA A 61 8.60 -2.35 -16.61
C ALA A 61 8.45 -3.66 -15.83
N LEU A 62 7.20 -4.13 -15.66
CA LEU A 62 6.85 -5.30 -14.84
C LEU A 62 7.75 -6.50 -15.14
N ASP A 63 7.85 -6.90 -16.42
CA ASP A 63 8.59 -8.10 -16.83
C ASP A 63 10.09 -8.04 -16.56
N GLN A 64 10.66 -6.84 -16.45
CA GLN A 64 12.09 -6.64 -16.19
C GLN A 64 12.39 -6.45 -14.70
N HIS A 65 11.39 -6.10 -13.89
CA HIS A 65 11.60 -5.56 -12.55
C HIS A 65 10.78 -6.25 -11.44
N ARG A 66 10.20 -7.43 -11.68
CA ARG A 66 9.36 -8.17 -10.70
C ARG A 66 9.98 -8.23 -9.30
N ALA A 67 11.25 -8.64 -9.21
CA ALA A 67 11.96 -8.71 -7.92
C ALA A 67 12.14 -7.34 -7.24
N ARG A 68 12.31 -6.26 -8.01
CA ARG A 68 12.39 -4.90 -7.46
C ARG A 68 11.03 -4.43 -6.98
N ILE A 69 9.98 -4.67 -7.77
CA ILE A 69 8.59 -4.35 -7.42
C ILE A 69 8.21 -5.04 -6.11
N GLY A 70 8.50 -6.33 -5.96
CA GLY A 70 8.25 -7.07 -4.72
C GLY A 70 8.95 -6.47 -3.49
N ARG A 71 10.22 -6.07 -3.61
CA ARG A 71 10.96 -5.41 -2.52
C ARG A 71 10.39 -4.05 -2.14
N GLU A 72 10.07 -3.22 -3.13
CA GLU A 72 9.47 -1.91 -2.88
C GLU A 72 8.07 -2.04 -2.25
N ALA A 73 7.29 -3.04 -2.67
CA ALA A 73 6.00 -3.36 -2.10
C ALA A 73 6.12 -3.86 -0.65
N HIS A 74 7.12 -4.70 -0.36
CA HIS A 74 7.45 -5.13 1.00
C HIS A 74 7.76 -3.95 1.93
N SER A 75 8.61 -3.02 1.48
CA SER A 75 8.93 -1.81 2.25
C SER A 75 7.72 -0.90 2.46
N LEU A 76 6.87 -0.71 1.44
CA LEU A 76 5.64 0.05 1.56
C LEU A 76 4.66 -0.60 2.55
N LYS A 77 4.47 -1.91 2.48
CA LYS A 77 3.64 -2.68 3.41
C LYS A 77 4.05 -2.46 4.86
N SER A 78 5.35 -2.62 5.16
CA SER A 78 5.86 -2.50 6.52
C SER A 78 5.67 -1.09 7.07
N THR A 79 6.02 -0.07 6.29
CA THR A 79 5.84 1.33 6.69
C THR A 79 4.37 1.71 6.84
N ALA A 80 3.50 1.29 5.92
CA ALA A 80 2.06 1.53 6.01
C ALA A 80 1.45 0.92 7.29
N ARG A 81 1.88 -0.27 7.71
CA ARG A 81 1.45 -0.89 8.99
C ARG A 81 1.88 -0.10 10.21
N THR A 82 3.12 0.42 10.23
CA THR A 82 3.61 1.24 11.35
C THR A 82 2.72 2.45 11.63
N PHE A 83 2.17 3.06 10.58
CA PHE A 83 1.27 4.20 10.72
C PHE A 83 -0.23 3.82 10.73
N GLY A 84 -0.56 2.53 10.74
CA GLY A 84 -1.94 2.05 10.78
C GLY A 84 -2.73 2.20 9.47
N TYR A 85 -2.08 2.40 8.31
CA TYR A 85 -2.76 2.46 7.00
C TYR A 85 -3.09 1.06 6.49
N VAL A 86 -4.13 0.46 7.07
CA VAL A 86 -4.50 -0.96 6.88
C VAL A 86 -4.71 -1.30 5.41
N ARG A 87 -5.59 -0.59 4.70
CA ARG A 87 -5.90 -0.89 3.29
C ARG A 87 -4.68 -0.73 2.36
N LEU A 88 -3.87 0.30 2.60
CA LEU A 88 -2.63 0.53 1.84
C LEU A 88 -1.63 -0.61 2.08
N ALA A 89 -1.50 -1.08 3.33
CA ALA A 89 -0.64 -2.20 3.66
C ALA A 89 -1.13 -3.52 3.04
N SER A 90 -2.44 -3.77 3.03
CA SER A 90 -3.04 -4.97 2.42
C SER A 90 -2.81 -5.00 0.90
N LEU A 91 -2.99 -3.88 0.21
CA LEU A 91 -2.70 -3.75 -1.22
C LEU A 91 -1.20 -3.92 -1.54
N ALA A 92 -0.33 -3.31 -0.73
CA ALA A 92 1.11 -3.50 -0.88
C ALA A 92 1.53 -4.96 -0.65
N SER A 93 0.90 -5.65 0.31
CA SER A 93 1.11 -7.08 0.54
C SER A 93 0.65 -7.95 -0.64
N LEU A 94 -0.43 -7.56 -1.32
CA LEU A 94 -0.90 -8.26 -2.51
C LEU A 94 0.07 -8.06 -3.68
N LEU A 95 0.53 -6.83 -3.90
CA LEU A 95 1.53 -6.55 -4.93
C LEU A 95 2.83 -7.33 -4.67
N GLU A 96 3.30 -7.37 -3.42
CA GLU A 96 4.48 -8.14 -3.02
C GLU A 96 4.34 -9.63 -3.33
N SER A 97 3.20 -10.26 -3.01
CA SER A 97 3.01 -11.70 -3.17
C SER A 97 2.70 -12.13 -4.60
N THR A 98 2.20 -11.22 -5.43
CA THR A 98 1.78 -11.52 -6.80
C THR A 98 2.74 -11.01 -7.87
N ALA A 99 3.73 -10.18 -7.52
CA ALA A 99 4.67 -9.55 -8.46
C ALA A 99 5.31 -10.52 -9.46
N ASP A 100 5.53 -11.79 -9.09
CA ASP A 100 6.16 -12.80 -9.95
C ASP A 100 5.21 -13.37 -11.03
N ALA A 101 3.89 -13.36 -10.80
CA ALA A 101 2.90 -13.97 -11.67
C ALA A 101 1.92 -12.95 -12.31
N LEU A 102 1.91 -11.71 -11.84
CA LEU A 102 0.98 -10.67 -12.26
C LEU A 102 1.12 -10.33 -13.75
N GLY A 103 0.00 -10.20 -14.45
CA GLY A 103 -0.06 -9.60 -15.77
C GLY A 103 0.04 -8.07 -15.73
N ALA A 104 0.34 -7.44 -16.86
CA ALA A 104 0.47 -5.98 -16.94
C ALA A 104 -0.83 -5.23 -16.56
N ALA A 105 -1.99 -5.72 -17.00
CA ALA A 105 -3.28 -5.11 -16.67
C ALA A 105 -3.61 -5.20 -15.17
N GLU A 106 -3.32 -6.34 -14.55
CA GLU A 106 -3.52 -6.52 -13.11
C GLU A 106 -2.54 -5.68 -12.28
N PHE A 107 -1.33 -5.47 -12.80
CA PHE A 107 -0.36 -4.55 -12.21
C PHE A 107 -0.86 -3.12 -12.21
N ASP A 108 -1.32 -2.62 -13.35
CA ASP A 108 -1.86 -1.26 -13.47
C ASP A 108 -3.09 -1.06 -12.57
N ASP A 109 -3.98 -2.04 -12.50
CA ASP A 109 -5.15 -2.01 -11.60
C ASP A 109 -4.73 -1.96 -10.11
N LEU A 110 -3.76 -2.78 -9.70
CA LEU A 110 -3.23 -2.73 -8.33
C LEU A 110 -2.55 -1.40 -8.01
N LEU A 111 -1.84 -0.78 -8.96
CA LEU A 111 -1.28 0.55 -8.77
C LEU A 111 -2.38 1.60 -8.59
N GLN A 112 -3.44 1.54 -9.39
CA GLN A 112 -4.58 2.43 -9.24
C GLN A 112 -5.28 2.27 -7.89
N GLN A 113 -5.45 1.03 -7.41
CA GLN A 113 -5.99 0.76 -6.07
C GLN A 113 -5.09 1.31 -4.96
N LEU A 114 -3.76 1.19 -5.10
CA LEU A 114 -2.79 1.75 -4.15
C LEU A 114 -2.88 3.28 -4.08
N ASP A 115 -3.00 3.95 -5.22
CA ASP A 115 -3.17 5.41 -5.24
C ASP A 115 -4.49 5.85 -4.60
N ALA A 116 -5.58 5.13 -4.88
CA ALA A 116 -6.88 5.41 -4.28
C ALA A 116 -6.84 5.24 -2.76
N ALA A 117 -6.31 4.12 -2.27
CA ALA A 117 -6.18 3.87 -0.83
C ALA A 117 -5.30 4.92 -0.14
N PHE A 118 -4.22 5.37 -0.79
CA PHE A 118 -3.37 6.45 -0.29
C PHE A 118 -4.12 7.79 -0.23
N ALA A 119 -4.84 8.16 -1.30
CA ALA A 119 -5.61 9.39 -1.37
C ALA A 119 -6.74 9.42 -0.33
N ASP A 120 -7.46 8.31 -0.19
CA ASP A 120 -8.53 8.14 0.79
C ASP A 120 -8.01 8.24 2.23
N ALA A 121 -6.91 7.55 2.54
CA ALA A 121 -6.27 7.62 3.85
C ALA A 121 -5.85 9.06 4.20
N LYS A 122 -5.26 9.79 3.25
CA LYS A 122 -4.86 11.19 3.43
C LYS A 122 -6.07 12.13 3.55
N ALA A 123 -7.15 11.88 2.82
CA ALA A 123 -8.38 12.67 2.90
C ALA A 123 -9.10 12.48 4.23
N GLN A 124 -9.06 11.28 4.80
CA GLN A 124 -9.61 11.00 6.13
C GLN A 124 -8.91 11.81 7.22
N GLU A 125 -7.59 12.04 7.12
CA GLU A 125 -6.86 12.89 8.07
C GLU A 125 -7.34 14.33 8.11
N SER A 126 -7.83 14.87 6.99
CA SER A 126 -8.34 16.25 6.97
C SER A 126 -9.72 16.38 7.62
N ARG A 127 -10.34 15.26 8.01
CA ARG A 127 -11.68 15.19 8.61
C ARG A 127 -11.65 14.86 10.10
N ASP A 128 -10.54 14.31 10.58
CA ASP A 128 -10.24 14.04 12.00
C ASP A 128 -9.67 15.32 12.66
#